data_AF-A0A928MBH2-F1
#
_entry.id   AF-A0A928MBH2-F1
#
_cell.length_a   1.000
_cell.length_b   1.000
_cell.length_c   1.000
_cell.angle_alpha   90.00
_cell.angle_beta   90.00
_cell.angle_gamma   90.00
#
_symmetry.space_group_name_H-M   'P 1'
#
loop_
_entity.id
_entity.type
_entity.pdbx_description
1 polymer ?
#
loop_
_entity_poly.entity_id
_entity_poly.type
_entity_poly.pdbx_seq_one_letter_code
_entity_poly.pdbx_strand_id
1 'polypeptide(L)'
;MQGDIVYVDYDLSSWRYMSHEQNKTRKALYAYVIGRSFQDSCCIIDTKGGGSAYGGKWKPSKPEDYRLLGQPGEIKVTYTKNGSKIETKIGNDGRAVAERHYTNHNFPKFHSNPHDHHINWESPRYGIPNFEKPHINYWPDVYPDGAPEFKAIGGLCMNYRVNSEEDNRFKTISDFKDCLIRGGEVEFQWKNNTYSIGGYDKYAICMDNQEETEKICDTPDEVLDYMVGEDILRDVITDVTVTWRTI
;
A
#
# COMPACT_ATOMS: atom_id res chain seq x y z
N MET A 1 24.37 -0.09 -25.32
CA MET A 1 24.00 -1.47 -25.65
C MET A 1 22.49 -1.56 -25.60
N GLN A 2 21.89 -1.86 -26.74
CA GLN A 2 20.45 -1.96 -26.95
C GLN A 2 20.03 -3.36 -26.49
N GLY A 3 19.22 -3.45 -25.44
CA GLY A 3 18.76 -4.72 -24.87
C GLY A 3 17.34 -5.00 -25.33
N ASP A 4 17.18 -6.05 -26.12
CA ASP A 4 15.85 -6.53 -26.52
C ASP A 4 15.20 -7.29 -25.35
N ILE A 5 14.00 -6.86 -24.96
CA ILE A 5 13.19 -7.55 -23.97
C ILE A 5 12.54 -8.74 -24.66
N VAL A 6 12.92 -9.95 -24.27
CA VAL A 6 12.23 -11.18 -24.69
C VAL A 6 11.05 -11.40 -23.77
N TYR A 7 9.84 -11.45 -24.32
CA TYR A 7 8.63 -11.80 -23.58
C TYR A 7 8.63 -13.29 -23.26
N VAL A 8 8.65 -13.64 -21.97
CA VAL A 8 8.52 -15.01 -21.50
C VAL A 8 7.09 -15.22 -21.04
N ASP A 9 6.39 -16.15 -21.70
CA ASP A 9 5.07 -16.61 -21.27
C ASP A 9 5.23 -17.55 -20.06
N TYR A 10 4.82 -17.07 -18.90
CA TYR A 10 4.95 -17.79 -17.63
C TYR A 10 3.98 -18.97 -17.52
N ASP A 11 2.87 -18.98 -18.26
CA ASP A 11 1.92 -20.09 -18.23
C ASP A 11 2.48 -21.32 -18.96
N LEU A 12 3.16 -21.08 -20.09
CA LEU A 12 3.84 -22.12 -20.87
C LEU A 12 5.17 -22.59 -20.23
N SER A 13 5.74 -21.79 -19.32
CA SER A 13 6.97 -22.13 -18.58
C SER A 13 6.71 -22.94 -17.31
N SER A 14 5.44 -23.28 -17.04
CA SER A 14 5.07 -24.10 -15.90
C SER A 14 5.47 -25.57 -16.10
N TRP A 15 5.77 -26.26 -15.00
CA TRP A 15 6.08 -27.70 -14.95
C TRP A 15 5.02 -28.59 -15.65
N ARG A 16 3.81 -28.05 -15.88
CA ARG A 16 2.73 -28.72 -16.61
C ARG A 16 3.03 -28.95 -18.09
N TYR A 17 3.91 -28.14 -18.71
CA TYR A 17 4.23 -28.22 -20.15
C TYR A 17 5.65 -28.76 -20.43
N MET A 18 6.35 -29.26 -19.41
CA MET A 18 7.67 -29.89 -19.58
C MET A 18 7.50 -31.25 -20.28
N SER A 19 7.74 -31.29 -21.60
CA SER A 19 7.71 -32.55 -22.35
C SER A 19 8.86 -33.45 -21.89
N HIS A 20 8.50 -34.67 -21.47
CA HIS A 20 9.44 -35.69 -21.01
C HIS A 20 10.14 -36.41 -22.17
N GLU A 21 10.46 -35.70 -23.26
CA GLU A 21 11.19 -36.31 -24.38
C GLU A 21 12.70 -36.28 -24.16
N GLN A 22 13.23 -37.49 -23.99
CA GLN A 22 14.62 -37.80 -23.81
C GLN A 22 15.43 -37.44 -25.06
N ASN A 23 16.34 -36.47 -24.96
CA ASN A 23 17.57 -36.53 -25.74
C ASN A 23 18.79 -36.15 -24.90
N LYS A 24 19.71 -37.12 -24.87
CA LYS A 24 20.80 -37.29 -23.91
C LYS A 24 21.94 -36.30 -24.17
N THR A 25 22.46 -35.70 -23.10
CA THR A 25 23.91 -35.66 -22.84
C THR A 25 24.16 -35.61 -21.33
N ARG A 26 25.02 -36.51 -20.84
CA ARG A 26 25.29 -36.79 -19.42
C ARG A 26 25.93 -35.61 -18.64
N LYS A 27 26.15 -34.47 -19.28
CA LYS A 27 26.67 -33.23 -18.66
C LYS A 27 25.58 -32.30 -18.10
N ALA A 28 24.31 -32.46 -18.50
CA ALA A 28 23.23 -31.55 -18.08
C ALA A 28 22.58 -31.91 -16.73
N LEU A 29 22.82 -33.12 -16.20
CA LEU A 29 22.12 -33.61 -15.00
C LEU A 29 22.72 -33.15 -13.66
N TYR A 30 23.90 -32.53 -13.64
CA TYR A 30 24.52 -32.04 -12.41
C TYR A 30 24.04 -30.65 -11.99
N ALA A 31 23.32 -29.93 -12.85
CA ALA A 31 22.76 -28.62 -12.52
C ALA A 31 21.47 -28.68 -11.69
N TYR A 32 20.90 -29.88 -11.48
CA TYR A 32 19.58 -30.06 -10.84
C TYR A 32 19.61 -30.81 -9.50
N VAL A 33 20.80 -31.06 -8.95
CA VAL A 33 20.93 -31.70 -7.63
C VAL A 33 21.16 -30.63 -6.57
N ILE A 34 20.07 -30.17 -5.94
CA ILE A 34 20.15 -29.39 -4.70
C ILE A 34 20.45 -30.38 -3.57
N GLY A 35 21.60 -30.22 -2.91
CA GLY A 35 21.94 -31.01 -1.71
C GLY A 35 23.37 -31.53 -1.61
N ARG A 36 24.37 -30.93 -2.28
CA ARG A 36 25.79 -31.20 -1.96
C ARG A 36 26.56 -29.93 -1.65
N SER A 37 27.23 -29.97 -0.50
CA SER A 37 28.22 -29.00 -0.05
C SER A 37 29.43 -29.02 -0.99
N PHE A 38 29.68 -27.90 -1.67
CA PHE A 38 30.98 -27.60 -2.25
C PHE A 38 31.67 -26.55 -1.38
N GLN A 39 32.73 -26.97 -0.69
CA GLN A 39 33.81 -26.09 -0.27
C GLN A 39 34.69 -25.87 -1.50
N ASP A 40 34.62 -24.69 -2.11
CA ASP A 40 35.82 -23.89 -2.35
C ASP A 40 35.48 -22.51 -2.94
N SER A 41 36.10 -21.52 -2.28
CA SER A 41 36.36 -20.12 -2.62
C SER A 41 35.63 -19.45 -3.80
N CYS A 42 34.82 -18.45 -3.43
CA CYS A 42 34.62 -17.16 -4.10
C CYS A 42 34.09 -17.18 -5.54
N CYS A 43 32.78 -17.32 -5.66
CA CYS A 43 32.01 -16.60 -6.68
C CYS A 43 30.99 -15.70 -5.98
N ILE A 44 31.31 -14.41 -5.84
CA ILE A 44 30.28 -13.39 -5.59
C ILE A 44 29.47 -13.31 -6.88
N ILE A 45 28.39 -14.09 -6.93
CA ILE A 45 27.33 -13.88 -7.91
C ILE A 45 26.52 -12.72 -7.34
N ASP A 46 26.67 -11.53 -7.93
CA ASP A 46 25.72 -10.43 -7.76
C ASP A 46 24.39 -10.88 -8.37
N THR A 47 23.55 -11.56 -7.57
CA THR A 47 22.21 -11.98 -7.98
C THR A 47 21.30 -10.76 -7.99
N LYS A 48 21.46 -9.91 -9.00
CA LYS A 48 20.38 -9.02 -9.45
C LYS A 48 19.36 -9.87 -10.21
N GLY A 49 18.27 -10.22 -9.53
CA GLY A 49 17.15 -10.95 -10.13
C GLY A 49 17.06 -12.38 -9.61
N GLY A 50 16.21 -12.57 -8.60
CA GLY A 50 15.99 -13.86 -7.95
C GLY A 50 15.40 -13.63 -6.58
N GLY A 51 14.21 -13.01 -6.53
CA GLY A 51 13.46 -12.85 -5.29
C GLY A 51 13.27 -14.22 -4.64
N SER A 52 13.60 -14.32 -3.35
CA SER A 52 13.20 -15.44 -2.50
C SER A 52 11.73 -15.77 -2.74
N ALA A 53 11.38 -17.05 -2.91
CA ALA A 53 9.99 -17.52 -2.95
C ALA A 53 9.18 -17.14 -1.69
N TYR A 54 9.89 -16.72 -0.63
CA TYR A 54 9.36 -16.10 0.58
C TYR A 54 9.84 -14.65 0.61
N GLY A 55 9.20 -13.76 -0.16
CA GLY A 55 9.60 -12.36 -0.34
C GLY A 55 10.15 -11.72 0.94
N GLY A 56 11.28 -11.01 0.84
CA GLY A 56 11.95 -10.42 2.01
C GLY A 56 11.00 -9.52 2.82
N LYS A 57 11.37 -9.24 4.07
CA LYS A 57 10.61 -8.33 4.95
C LYS A 57 10.23 -7.06 4.18
N TRP A 58 8.96 -6.65 4.28
CA TRP A 58 8.47 -5.43 3.65
C TRP A 58 9.36 -4.24 4.02
N LYS A 59 9.54 -3.34 3.05
CA LYS A 59 10.29 -2.11 3.21
C LYS A 59 9.42 -0.95 2.76
N PRO A 60 9.50 0.21 3.44
CA PRO A 60 8.90 1.46 2.99
C PRO A 60 9.14 1.73 1.50
N SER A 61 8.07 1.97 0.74
CA SER A 61 8.14 2.30 -0.68
C SER A 61 8.38 3.78 -0.93
N LYS A 62 7.85 4.63 -0.04
CA LYS A 62 7.94 6.10 -0.12
C LYS A 62 8.39 6.71 1.22
N PRO A 63 8.86 7.97 1.24
CA PRO A 63 9.39 8.59 2.45
C PRO A 63 8.45 8.57 3.66
N GLU A 64 7.14 8.76 3.45
CA GLU A 64 6.17 8.76 4.55
C GLU A 64 5.94 7.36 5.17
N ASP A 65 6.19 6.28 4.43
CA ASP A 65 6.00 4.90 4.92
C ASP A 65 6.96 4.52 6.04
N TYR A 66 8.07 5.24 6.19
CA TYR A 66 9.01 5.04 7.30
C TYR A 66 8.37 5.31 8.66
N ARG A 67 7.24 6.01 8.73
CA ARG A 67 6.46 6.16 9.97
C ARG A 67 5.94 4.81 10.48
N LEU A 68 5.78 3.81 9.62
CA LEU A 68 5.20 2.50 9.97
C LEU A 68 6.17 1.55 10.67
N LEU A 69 7.43 1.95 10.85
CA LEU A 69 8.49 1.19 11.52
C LEU A 69 9.17 2.06 12.57
N GLY A 70 9.49 1.50 13.74
CA GLY A 70 10.12 2.27 14.81
C GLY A 70 10.54 1.41 16.00
N GLN A 71 10.75 2.06 17.15
CA GLN A 71 11.04 1.36 18.40
C GLN A 71 9.76 0.87 19.07
N PRO A 72 9.79 -0.30 19.73
CA PRO A 72 8.66 -0.79 20.53
C PRO A 72 8.08 0.26 21.49
N GLY A 73 6.78 0.53 21.38
CA GLY A 73 6.05 1.47 22.25
C GLY A 73 6.14 2.94 21.84
N GLU A 74 6.90 3.26 20.78
CA GLU A 74 7.03 4.61 20.23
C GLU A 74 5.70 5.11 19.63
N ILE A 75 5.42 6.40 19.80
CA ILE A 75 4.48 7.12 18.94
C ILE A 75 5.23 8.14 18.09
N LYS A 76 5.03 8.00 16.78
CA LYS A 76 5.64 8.84 15.77
C LYS A 76 4.63 9.86 15.29
N VAL A 77 4.97 11.14 15.40
CA VAL A 77 4.14 12.24 14.87
C VAL A 77 4.68 12.66 13.50
N THR A 78 3.79 12.72 12.52
CA THR A 78 4.05 13.15 11.14
C THR A 78 2.95 14.10 10.65
N TYR A 79 3.18 14.81 9.54
CA TYR A 79 2.25 15.85 9.06
C TYR A 79 2.11 15.80 7.54
N THR A 80 0.93 15.49 6.99
CA THR A 80 0.74 15.44 5.52
C THR A 80 1.15 16.75 4.83
N LYS A 81 1.32 16.73 3.50
CA LYS A 81 1.61 17.94 2.69
C LYS A 81 0.64 19.10 2.97
N ASN A 82 -0.60 18.78 3.33
CA ASN A 82 -1.66 19.73 3.65
C ASN A 82 -1.65 20.18 5.13
N GLY A 83 -0.72 19.70 5.94
CA GLY A 83 -0.56 20.04 7.36
C GLY A 83 -1.35 19.17 8.33
N SER A 84 -2.09 18.16 7.84
CA SER A 84 -2.85 17.26 8.69
C SER A 84 -1.92 16.38 9.52
N LYS A 85 -2.14 16.33 10.83
CA LYS A 85 -1.33 15.51 11.74
C LYS A 85 -1.70 14.03 11.59
N ILE A 86 -0.68 13.18 11.65
CA ILE A 86 -0.80 11.73 11.72
C ILE A 86 0.04 11.22 12.90
N GLU A 87 -0.56 10.41 13.77
CA GLU A 87 0.14 9.75 14.87
C GLU A 87 0.17 8.24 14.65
N THR A 88 1.37 7.66 14.54
CA THR A 88 1.55 6.22 14.31
C THR A 88 2.08 5.56 15.59
N LYS A 89 1.37 4.54 16.10
CA LYS A 89 1.79 3.76 17.27
C LYS A 89 2.54 2.51 16.85
N ILE A 90 3.73 2.31 17.41
CA ILE A 90 4.60 1.17 17.12
C ILE A 90 4.42 0.08 18.18
N GLY A 91 4.13 -1.13 17.72
CA GLY A 91 3.99 -2.33 18.53
C GLY A 91 5.33 -2.94 18.96
N ASN A 92 5.25 -4.01 19.75
CA ASN A 92 6.42 -4.63 20.39
C ASN A 92 7.45 -5.20 19.41
N ASP A 93 7.06 -5.48 18.18
CA ASP A 93 7.91 -6.02 17.12
C ASP A 93 8.51 -4.94 16.20
N GLY A 94 8.33 -3.66 16.55
CA GLY A 94 8.85 -2.51 15.81
C GLY A 94 8.02 -2.12 14.59
N ARG A 95 6.84 -2.72 14.41
CA ARG A 95 5.89 -2.40 13.33
C ARG A 95 4.69 -1.61 13.85
N ALA A 96 4.12 -0.76 13.01
CA ALA A 96 2.94 0.00 13.38
C ALA A 96 1.74 -0.91 13.67
N VAL A 97 0.99 -0.59 14.72
CA VAL A 97 -0.23 -1.32 15.13
C VAL A 97 -1.48 -0.45 15.04
N ALA A 98 -1.33 0.87 15.02
CA ALA A 98 -2.44 1.80 14.82
C ALA A 98 -1.93 3.13 14.29
N GLU A 99 -2.78 3.85 13.56
CA GLU A 99 -2.52 5.20 13.08
C GLU A 99 -3.74 6.08 13.28
N ARG A 100 -3.56 7.27 13.88
CA ARG A 100 -4.59 8.28 14.07
C ARG A 100 -4.42 9.39 13.07
N HIS A 101 -5.47 9.70 12.33
CA HIS A 101 -5.53 10.80 11.37
C HIS A 101 -6.32 11.99 11.94
N TYR A 102 -5.74 13.19 11.85
CA TYR A 102 -6.40 14.45 12.23
C TYR A 102 -6.93 15.18 10.99
N THR A 103 -7.76 14.47 10.23
CA THR A 103 -8.42 14.95 9.01
C THR A 103 -9.64 14.07 8.75
N ASN A 104 -10.58 14.57 7.96
CA ASN A 104 -11.70 13.79 7.44
C ASN A 104 -11.49 13.38 5.97
N HIS A 105 -10.36 13.72 5.36
CA HIS A 105 -10.03 13.50 3.93
C HIS A 105 -11.09 14.01 2.97
N ASN A 106 -11.71 15.15 3.34
CA ASN A 106 -12.87 15.73 2.66
C ASN A 106 -14.07 14.77 2.53
N PHE A 107 -14.14 13.77 3.43
CA PHE A 107 -15.16 12.75 3.45
C PHE A 107 -15.79 12.62 4.86
N PRO A 108 -16.39 13.72 5.39
CA PRO A 108 -16.89 13.83 6.76
C PRO A 108 -18.05 12.89 7.10
N LYS A 109 -18.66 12.24 6.11
CA LYS A 109 -19.70 11.23 6.33
C LYS A 109 -19.15 9.93 6.91
N PHE A 110 -17.91 9.57 6.58
CA PHE A 110 -17.29 8.31 7.00
C PHE A 110 -16.08 8.50 7.90
N HIS A 111 -15.54 9.72 8.03
CA HIS A 111 -14.38 10.03 8.87
C HIS A 111 -14.71 11.14 9.86
N SER A 112 -14.64 10.82 11.15
CA SER A 112 -14.56 11.84 12.18
C SER A 112 -13.17 12.48 12.16
N ASN A 113 -13.03 13.64 12.79
CA ASN A 113 -11.74 14.26 13.02
C ASN A 113 -11.48 14.41 14.53
N PRO A 114 -10.57 13.60 15.12
CA PRO A 114 -9.73 12.59 14.48
C PRO A 114 -10.46 11.25 14.23
N HIS A 115 -9.79 10.29 13.58
CA HIS A 115 -10.21 8.87 13.46
C HIS A 115 -8.98 7.93 13.48
N ASP A 116 -9.17 6.67 13.86
CA ASP A 116 -8.09 5.68 14.06
C ASP A 116 -8.21 4.48 13.13
N HIS A 117 -7.09 4.09 12.53
CA HIS A 117 -6.91 2.86 11.77
C HIS A 117 -6.11 1.84 12.58
N HIS A 118 -6.59 0.60 12.66
CA HIS A 118 -5.74 -0.52 13.12
C HIS A 118 -4.86 -0.98 11.96
N ILE A 119 -3.62 -1.37 12.24
CA ILE A 119 -2.69 -1.83 11.21
C ILE A 119 -2.38 -3.31 11.43
N ASN A 120 -2.83 -4.12 10.48
CA ASN A 120 -2.63 -5.56 10.43
C ASN A 120 -1.52 -5.92 9.44
N TRP A 121 -0.64 -6.84 9.82
CA TRP A 121 0.48 -7.29 8.99
C TRP A 121 0.29 -8.69 8.42
N GLU A 122 -0.86 -9.31 8.64
CA GLU A 122 -1.18 -10.69 8.28
C GLU A 122 -2.18 -10.76 7.12
N SER A 123 -3.20 -9.90 7.12
CA SER A 123 -4.32 -9.93 6.17
C SER A 123 -4.81 -8.53 5.84
N PRO A 124 -5.31 -8.28 4.61
CA PRO A 124 -5.41 -9.20 3.46
C PRO A 124 -4.08 -9.50 2.75
N ARG A 125 -3.02 -8.74 3.02
CA ARG A 125 -1.68 -9.01 2.48
C ARG A 125 -0.70 -9.34 3.60
N TYR A 126 -0.23 -10.59 3.60
CA TYR A 126 0.74 -11.06 4.57
C TYR A 126 2.09 -10.33 4.43
N GLY A 127 2.64 -9.89 5.57
CA GLY A 127 3.95 -9.26 5.69
C GLY A 127 4.00 -7.78 5.30
N ILE A 128 2.88 -7.16 4.94
CA ILE A 128 2.75 -5.78 4.45
C ILE A 128 1.70 -5.05 5.32
N PRO A 129 1.81 -3.74 5.58
CA PRO A 129 0.81 -3.03 6.38
C PRO A 129 -0.54 -2.97 5.66
N ASN A 130 -1.58 -3.39 6.36
CA ASN A 130 -2.97 -3.31 5.97
C ASN A 130 -3.72 -2.43 6.98
N PHE A 131 -4.33 -1.36 6.50
CA PHE A 131 -5.15 -0.45 7.28
C PHE A 131 -6.54 -1.07 7.38
N GLU A 132 -6.89 -1.60 8.55
CA GLU A 132 -8.14 -2.32 8.72
C GLU A 132 -9.35 -1.41 8.59
N LYS A 133 -10.35 -1.95 7.91
CA LYS A 133 -11.67 -1.35 7.73
C LYS A 133 -12.71 -2.26 8.41
N PRO A 134 -13.69 -1.71 9.16
CA PRO A 134 -13.89 -0.28 9.42
C PRO A 134 -12.87 0.33 10.39
N HIS A 135 -12.49 1.58 10.11
CA HIS A 135 -11.71 2.41 11.02
C HIS A 135 -12.59 2.93 12.16
N ILE A 136 -11.98 3.36 13.26
CA ILE A 136 -12.70 3.83 14.45
C ILE A 136 -12.97 5.33 14.31
N ASN A 137 -14.24 5.69 14.27
CA ASN A 137 -14.69 7.07 14.32
C ASN A 137 -15.08 7.48 15.75
N TYR A 138 -14.84 8.75 16.05
CA TYR A 138 -15.12 9.42 17.32
C TYR A 138 -16.18 10.51 17.13
N TRP A 139 -17.37 10.09 16.70
CA TRP A 139 -18.51 10.99 16.52
C TRP A 139 -19.00 11.53 17.87
N PRO A 140 -19.39 12.82 17.97
CA PRO A 140 -19.79 13.43 19.25
C PRO A 140 -20.98 12.78 19.97
N ASP A 141 -21.86 12.09 19.24
CA ASP A 141 -23.01 11.38 19.78
C ASP A 141 -22.62 10.09 20.53
N VAL A 142 -21.59 9.40 20.06
CA VAL A 142 -21.05 8.18 20.69
C VAL A 142 -19.88 8.49 21.64
N TYR A 143 -19.06 9.48 21.30
CA TYR A 143 -17.87 9.91 22.03
C TYR A 143 -17.96 11.40 22.38
N PRO A 144 -18.78 11.80 23.37
CA PRO A 144 -19.01 13.19 23.73
C PRO A 144 -17.75 13.90 24.26
N ASP A 145 -16.84 13.12 24.86
CA ASP A 145 -15.54 13.60 25.34
C ASP A 145 -14.45 13.56 24.25
N GLY A 146 -14.83 13.22 23.01
CA GLY A 146 -13.96 13.09 21.86
C GLY A 146 -13.13 11.79 21.86
N ALA A 147 -12.13 11.76 20.97
CA ALA A 147 -11.22 10.62 20.86
C ALA A 147 -10.39 10.44 22.13
N PRO A 148 -10.28 9.20 22.66
CA PRO A 148 -9.45 8.95 23.83
C PRO A 148 -7.99 9.28 23.51
N GLU A 149 -7.21 9.63 24.53
CA GLU A 149 -5.78 9.84 24.38
C GLU A 149 -5.12 8.64 23.68
N PHE A 150 -4.33 8.91 22.64
CA PHE A 150 -3.56 7.88 21.94
C PHE A 150 -2.34 7.50 22.81
N LYS A 151 -2.59 6.70 23.87
CA LYS A 151 -1.63 6.45 24.97
C LYS A 151 -0.29 5.89 24.46
N ALA A 152 0.81 6.49 24.94
CA ALA A 152 2.19 6.24 24.57
C ALA A 152 3.10 5.95 25.77
N ILE A 153 4.27 5.33 25.52
CA ILE A 153 5.44 5.44 26.40
C ILE A 153 6.42 6.40 25.72
N GLY A 154 6.19 7.71 25.88
CA GLY A 154 6.96 8.77 25.21
C GLY A 154 6.48 9.09 23.78
N GLY A 155 6.75 10.31 23.31
CA GLY A 155 6.42 10.77 21.97
C GLY A 155 7.66 11.30 21.25
N LEU A 156 7.89 10.86 20.02
CA LEU A 156 8.98 11.33 19.18
C LEU A 156 8.42 12.04 17.95
N CYS A 157 8.88 13.27 17.74
CA CYS A 157 8.67 13.96 16.48
C CYS A 157 9.74 13.43 15.50
N MET A 158 9.29 12.84 14.40
CA MET A 158 10.20 12.34 13.37
C MET A 158 10.66 13.46 12.46
N ASN A 159 11.90 13.36 11.97
CA ASN A 159 12.33 14.18 10.83
C ASN A 159 11.45 13.86 9.63
N TYR A 160 10.47 14.72 9.40
CA TYR A 160 9.40 14.48 8.46
C TYR A 160 9.88 14.70 7.04
N ARG A 161 9.76 13.67 6.20
CA ARG A 161 9.94 13.75 4.75
C ARG A 161 8.58 13.56 4.10
N VAL A 162 8.15 14.55 3.35
CA VAL A 162 6.89 14.53 2.61
C VAL A 162 7.10 13.74 1.33
N ASN A 163 6.11 12.98 0.90
CA ASN A 163 6.11 12.37 -0.42
C ASN A 163 6.11 13.46 -1.51
N SER A 164 6.87 13.23 -2.57
CA SER A 164 6.70 13.96 -3.83
C SER A 164 5.45 13.46 -4.57
N GLU A 165 5.04 14.18 -5.62
CA GLU A 165 3.94 13.74 -6.48
C GLU A 165 4.25 12.40 -7.16
N GLU A 166 5.51 12.17 -7.56
CA GLU A 166 5.95 10.89 -8.14
C GLU A 166 5.97 9.75 -7.11
N ASP A 167 6.27 10.04 -5.84
CA ASP A 167 6.20 9.03 -4.77
C ASP A 167 4.75 8.55 -4.54
N ASN A 168 3.75 9.42 -4.74
CA ASN A 168 2.34 9.09 -4.61
C ASN A 168 1.71 8.52 -5.89
N ARG A 169 2.33 8.72 -7.05
CA ARG A 169 1.77 8.31 -8.35
C ARG A 169 1.54 6.80 -8.41
N PHE A 170 0.34 6.38 -8.80
CA PHE A 170 0.08 4.98 -9.13
C PHE A 170 0.72 4.63 -10.47
N LYS A 171 1.59 3.62 -10.47
CA LYS A 171 2.30 3.20 -11.69
C LYS A 171 1.49 2.25 -12.54
N THR A 172 0.55 1.54 -11.92
CA THR A 172 -0.32 0.56 -12.59
C THR A 172 -1.68 0.53 -11.91
N ILE A 173 -2.69 0.04 -12.63
CA ILE A 173 -4.00 -0.28 -12.05
C ILE A 173 -3.86 -1.27 -10.87
N SER A 174 -2.91 -2.21 -10.93
CA SER A 174 -2.70 -3.17 -9.85
C SER A 174 -2.18 -2.53 -8.57
N ASP A 175 -1.32 -1.50 -8.67
CA ASP A 175 -0.82 -0.72 -7.52
C ASP A 175 -1.98 0.04 -6.86
N PHE A 176 -2.84 0.67 -7.67
CA PHE A 176 -4.06 1.30 -7.18
C PHE A 176 -4.99 0.31 -6.46
N LYS A 177 -5.28 -0.84 -7.07
CA LYS A 177 -6.13 -1.87 -6.46
C LYS A 177 -5.53 -2.40 -5.16
N ASP A 178 -4.22 -2.63 -5.13
CA ASP A 178 -3.54 -3.12 -3.93
C ASP A 178 -3.59 -2.09 -2.80
N CYS A 179 -3.44 -0.80 -3.11
CA CYS A 179 -3.65 0.28 -2.15
C CYS A 179 -5.05 0.20 -1.52
N LEU A 180 -6.10 0.10 -2.34
CA LEU A 180 -7.47 -0.01 -1.82
C LEU A 180 -7.70 -1.29 -1.02
N ILE A 181 -7.24 -2.45 -1.50
CA ILE A 181 -7.38 -3.74 -0.80
C ILE A 181 -6.75 -3.69 0.59
N ARG A 182 -5.63 -2.98 0.73
CA ARG A 182 -4.94 -2.79 2.01
C ARG A 182 -5.54 -1.64 2.84
N GLY A 183 -6.74 -1.16 2.49
CA GLY A 183 -7.48 -0.11 3.20
C GLY A 183 -6.91 1.29 3.04
N GLY A 184 -6.11 1.52 1.99
CA GLY A 184 -5.58 2.83 1.67
C GLY A 184 -6.68 3.80 1.28
N GLU A 185 -6.58 5.02 1.81
CA GLU A 185 -7.38 6.16 1.41
C GLU A 185 -6.58 6.97 0.39
N VAL A 186 -7.26 7.59 -0.58
CA VAL A 186 -6.64 8.27 -1.72
C VAL A 186 -7.34 9.59 -2.00
N GLU A 187 -6.57 10.65 -2.16
CA GLU A 187 -7.02 11.91 -2.73
C GLU A 187 -6.23 12.19 -4.01
N PHE A 188 -6.93 12.58 -5.08
CA PHE A 188 -6.29 12.90 -6.35
C PHE A 188 -7.03 14.01 -7.10
N GLN A 189 -6.33 14.64 -8.03
CA GLN A 189 -6.87 15.67 -8.91
C GLN A 189 -6.88 15.20 -10.36
N TRP A 190 -7.98 15.51 -11.05
CA TRP A 190 -8.14 15.30 -12.49
C TRP A 190 -8.91 16.47 -13.11
N LYS A 191 -8.32 17.12 -14.13
CA LYS A 191 -8.93 18.24 -14.88
C LYS A 191 -9.61 19.32 -13.98
N ASN A 192 -8.90 19.75 -12.92
CA ASN A 192 -9.32 20.73 -11.90
C ASN A 192 -10.37 20.27 -10.87
N ASN A 193 -10.78 19.00 -10.91
CA ASN A 193 -11.64 18.41 -9.90
C ASN A 193 -10.79 17.58 -8.92
N THR A 194 -11.09 17.69 -7.64
CA THR A 194 -10.52 16.84 -6.60
C THR A 194 -11.48 15.70 -6.31
N TYR A 195 -10.95 14.49 -6.16
CA TYR A 195 -11.70 13.29 -5.84
C TYR A 195 -11.09 12.65 -4.59
N SER A 196 -11.96 12.13 -3.73
CA SER A 196 -11.58 11.38 -2.54
C SER A 196 -12.10 9.96 -2.66
N ILE A 197 -11.22 9.01 -2.36
CA ILE A 197 -11.54 7.59 -2.21
C ILE A 197 -11.26 7.24 -0.76
N GLY A 198 -12.31 6.80 -0.07
CA GLY A 198 -12.25 6.34 1.30
C GLY A 198 -13.36 5.35 1.55
N GLY A 199 -13.74 5.16 2.80
CA GLY A 199 -14.84 4.25 3.11
C GLY A 199 -14.75 3.68 4.51
N TYR A 200 -15.84 3.08 4.96
CA TYR A 200 -15.95 2.47 6.28
C TYR A 200 -15.91 0.95 6.17
N ASP A 201 -16.96 0.33 5.67
CA ASP A 201 -17.06 -1.11 5.39
C ASP A 201 -16.89 -1.44 3.90
N LYS A 202 -17.28 -0.52 3.03
CA LYS A 202 -17.15 -0.58 1.57
C LYS A 202 -16.23 0.52 1.04
N TYR A 203 -15.84 0.42 -0.23
CA TYR A 203 -15.15 1.50 -0.91
C TYR A 203 -16.16 2.57 -1.31
N ALA A 204 -15.77 3.83 -1.17
CA ALA A 204 -16.57 4.97 -1.56
C ALA A 204 -15.68 5.96 -2.30
N ILE A 205 -16.20 6.47 -3.41
CA ILE A 205 -15.54 7.52 -4.20
C ILE A 205 -16.55 8.65 -4.43
N CYS A 206 -16.10 9.88 -4.27
CA CYS A 206 -16.87 11.07 -4.63
C CYS A 206 -15.94 12.17 -5.14
N MET A 207 -16.54 13.16 -5.80
CA MET A 207 -15.91 14.45 -6.01
C MET A 207 -15.98 15.28 -4.72
N ASP A 208 -14.91 16.02 -4.43
CA ASP A 208 -14.80 16.86 -3.23
C ASP A 208 -15.96 17.88 -3.15
N ASN A 209 -16.53 18.03 -1.95
CA ASN A 209 -17.70 18.86 -1.65
C ASN A 209 -18.97 18.56 -2.46
N GLN A 210 -19.09 17.36 -3.06
CA GLN A 210 -20.28 16.92 -3.82
C GLN A 210 -20.71 15.51 -3.39
N GLU A 211 -21.37 15.41 -2.25
CA GLU A 211 -21.85 14.13 -1.70
C GLU A 211 -22.82 13.40 -2.65
N GLU A 212 -23.55 14.12 -3.48
CA GLU A 212 -24.46 13.56 -4.49
C GLU A 212 -23.75 12.77 -5.59
N THR A 213 -22.44 12.95 -5.74
CA THR A 213 -21.61 12.21 -6.69
C THR A 213 -21.03 10.92 -6.09
N GLU A 214 -21.36 10.60 -4.84
CA GLU A 214 -20.89 9.41 -4.15
C GLU A 214 -21.31 8.13 -4.86
N LYS A 215 -20.34 7.24 -5.06
CA LYS A 215 -20.57 5.86 -5.45
C LYS A 215 -19.97 4.93 -4.41
N ILE A 216 -20.82 4.09 -3.82
CA ILE A 216 -20.41 2.99 -2.95
C ILE A 216 -20.14 1.76 -3.80
N CYS A 217 -18.98 1.15 -3.61
CA CYS A 217 -18.45 0.05 -4.40
C CYS A 217 -18.03 -1.11 -3.48
N ASP A 218 -18.32 -2.34 -3.91
CA ASP A 218 -17.92 -3.56 -3.19
C ASP A 218 -16.50 -4.01 -3.56
N THR A 219 -16.00 -3.58 -4.72
CA THR A 219 -14.67 -3.97 -5.23
C THR A 219 -13.86 -2.79 -5.74
N PRO A 220 -12.51 -2.87 -5.72
CA PRO A 220 -11.66 -1.87 -6.37
C PRO A 220 -11.91 -1.71 -7.88
N ASP A 221 -12.42 -2.76 -8.55
CA ASP A 221 -12.80 -2.68 -9.97
C ASP A 221 -13.99 -1.76 -10.20
N GLU A 222 -15.01 -1.81 -9.34
CA GLU A 222 -16.17 -0.92 -9.43
C GLU A 222 -15.81 0.55 -9.17
N VAL A 223 -14.79 0.80 -8.34
CA VAL A 223 -14.22 2.14 -8.12
C VAL A 223 -13.57 2.66 -9.41
N LEU A 224 -12.84 1.81 -10.14
CA LEU A 224 -12.22 2.19 -11.42
C LEU A 224 -13.25 2.53 -12.50
N ASP A 225 -14.47 2.03 -12.40
CA ASP A 225 -15.56 2.35 -13.34
C ASP A 225 -16.29 3.67 -12.97
N TYR A 226 -15.75 4.46 -12.05
CA TYR A 226 -16.26 5.78 -11.72
C TYR A 226 -15.89 6.83 -12.78
N MET A 227 -16.82 7.75 -13.08
CA MET A 227 -16.60 8.83 -14.03
C MET A 227 -15.91 10.01 -13.34
N VAL A 228 -14.74 10.41 -13.83
CA VAL A 228 -14.00 11.59 -13.37
C VAL A 228 -14.10 12.69 -14.42
N GLY A 229 -15.20 13.45 -14.37
CA GLY A 229 -15.58 14.37 -15.45
C GLY A 229 -16.13 13.59 -16.63
N GLU A 230 -15.46 13.68 -17.79
CA GLU A 230 -15.87 12.96 -19.01
C GLU A 230 -15.10 11.64 -19.22
N ASP A 231 -14.08 11.36 -18.40
CA ASP A 231 -13.23 10.17 -18.52
C ASP A 231 -13.59 9.11 -17.45
N ILE A 232 -13.24 7.85 -17.72
CA ILE A 232 -13.38 6.75 -16.76
C ILE A 232 -12.09 6.66 -15.93
N LEU A 233 -12.20 6.53 -14.60
CA LEU A 233 -11.04 6.48 -13.70
C LEU A 233 -10.02 5.40 -14.10
N ARG A 234 -10.50 4.24 -14.56
CA ARG A 234 -9.69 3.13 -15.07
C ARG A 234 -8.66 3.55 -16.11
N ASP A 235 -9.04 4.48 -16.99
CA ASP A 235 -8.21 4.88 -18.13
C ASP A 235 -7.19 5.95 -17.74
N VAL A 236 -7.41 6.67 -16.64
CA VAL A 236 -6.62 7.85 -16.27
C VAL A 236 -5.89 7.70 -14.93
N ILE A 237 -6.14 6.64 -14.15
CA ILE A 237 -5.62 6.49 -12.77
C ILE A 237 -4.09 6.56 -12.67
N THR A 238 -3.36 6.23 -13.72
CA THR A 238 -1.88 6.34 -13.74
C THR A 238 -1.38 7.73 -14.13
N ASP A 239 -2.27 8.63 -14.54
CA ASP A 239 -1.98 9.99 -15.02
C ASP A 239 -2.59 11.08 -14.15
N VAL A 240 -3.50 10.73 -13.22
CA VAL A 240 -4.00 11.67 -12.22
C VAL A 240 -2.89 12.19 -11.31
N THR A 241 -3.07 13.40 -10.80
CA THR A 241 -2.18 13.95 -9.77
C THR A 241 -2.65 13.46 -8.41
N VAL A 242 -2.01 12.41 -7.87
CA VAL A 242 -2.31 11.90 -6.53
C VAL A 242 -1.77 12.87 -5.48
N THR A 243 -2.67 13.61 -4.83
CA THR A 243 -2.30 14.62 -3.82
C THR A 243 -1.97 13.96 -2.49
N TRP A 244 -2.63 12.84 -2.16
CA TRP A 244 -2.36 12.07 -0.97
C TRP A 244 -2.80 10.61 -1.12
N ARG A 245 -2.07 9.67 -0.53
CA ARG A 245 -2.50 8.27 -0.36
C ARG A 245 -1.84 7.65 0.87
N THR A 246 -2.58 6.88 1.65
CA THR A 246 -2.09 6.29 2.92
C THR A 246 -0.82 5.44 2.75
N ILE A 247 -0.78 4.63 1.68
CA ILE A 247 0.21 3.58 1.38
C ILE A 247 0.49 3.49 -0.10
#